data_AF-A0A2H0YQT6-F1
#
_entry.id   AF-A0A2H0YQT6-F1
#
_cell.length_a   1.000
_cell.length_b   1.000
_cell.length_c   1.000
_cell.angle_alpha   90.00
_cell.angle_beta   90.00
_cell.angle_gamma   90.00
#
_symmetry.space_group_name_H-M   'P 1'
#
loop_
_entity.id
_entity.type
_entity.pdbx_description
1 polymer ?
#
loop_
_entity_poly.entity_id
_entity_poly.type
_entity_poly.pdbx_seq_one_letter_code
_entity_poly.pdbx_strand_id
1 'polypeptide(L)'
;NEEPNTKAKCLTVALNGSVGETFFQFDDFITSDDNAVLTLKKKYNPYLLFYIGAMIKNHRWRYNYYRKLNISKLKKMTIPTPYKNGSIDIDYIEKIVKNSYGFEELKKFF
;
A
#
# COMPACT_ATOMS: atom_id res chain seq x y z
N ASN A 1 18.36 -20.62 -7.93
CA ASN A 1 17.40 -19.51 -7.78
C ASN A 1 17.24 -19.23 -6.31
N GLU A 2 17.28 -17.97 -5.90
CA GLU A 2 17.05 -17.60 -4.51
C GLU A 2 15.58 -17.82 -4.13
N GLU A 3 15.34 -18.25 -2.89
CA GLU A 3 14.01 -18.41 -2.33
C GLU A 3 13.41 -17.05 -1.92
N PRO A 4 12.08 -16.86 -1.99
CA PRO A 4 11.43 -15.65 -1.51
C PRO A 4 11.74 -15.35 -0.03
N ASN A 5 12.17 -14.13 0.25
CA ASN A 5 12.43 -13.67 1.62
C ASN A 5 11.21 -12.95 2.26
N THR A 6 10.17 -12.66 1.48
CA THR A 6 8.99 -11.92 1.92
C THR A 6 7.70 -12.56 1.41
N LYS A 7 6.67 -12.58 2.26
CA LYS A 7 5.36 -13.15 1.93
C LYS A 7 4.46 -12.20 1.14
N ALA A 8 3.60 -12.79 0.31
CA ALA A 8 2.52 -12.13 -0.42
C ALA A 8 1.53 -11.36 0.47
N LYS A 9 0.55 -10.70 -0.15
CA LYS A 9 -0.57 -9.99 0.52
C LYS A 9 -0.12 -8.79 1.36
N CYS A 10 0.88 -8.09 0.86
CA CYS A 10 1.43 -6.88 1.45
C CYS A 10 1.58 -5.77 0.40
N LEU A 11 1.92 -4.57 0.85
CA LEU A 11 2.42 -3.52 -0.03
C LEU A 11 3.93 -3.43 0.07
N THR A 12 4.59 -3.10 -1.03
CA THR A 12 5.94 -2.56 -1.02
C THR A 12 5.90 -1.06 -1.30
N VAL A 13 6.72 -0.29 -0.60
CA VAL A 13 6.89 1.15 -0.82
C VAL A 13 8.37 1.45 -1.03
N ALA A 14 8.72 1.99 -2.19
CA ALA A 14 10.09 2.37 -2.49
C ALA A 14 10.55 3.53 -1.60
N LEU A 15 11.65 3.34 -0.88
CA LEU A 15 12.27 4.37 -0.01
C LEU A 15 13.38 5.13 -0.74
N ASN A 16 13.93 4.54 -1.79
CA ASN A 16 15.00 5.10 -2.61
C ASN A 16 14.64 5.01 -4.11
N GLY A 17 15.35 5.76 -4.96
CA GLY A 17 15.05 5.81 -6.40
C GLY A 17 13.66 6.42 -6.66
N SER A 18 12.70 5.58 -7.08
CA SER A 18 11.29 5.95 -7.30
C SER A 18 10.53 6.15 -5.98
N VAL A 19 11.01 7.05 -5.13
CA VAL A 19 10.52 7.26 -3.77
C VAL A 19 9.00 7.40 -3.70
N GLY A 20 8.39 6.64 -2.81
CA GLY A 20 6.94 6.63 -2.57
C GLY A 20 6.13 5.86 -3.60
N GLU A 21 6.75 5.29 -4.63
CA GLU A 21 6.08 4.33 -5.50
C GLU A 21 5.66 3.11 -4.67
N THR A 22 4.41 2.69 -4.84
CA THR A 22 3.76 1.71 -3.96
C THR A 22 3.06 0.64 -4.78
N PHE A 23 3.33 -0.63 -4.48
CA PHE A 23 2.80 -1.77 -5.22
C PHE A 23 2.16 -2.79 -4.27
N PHE A 24 1.11 -3.44 -4.74
CA PHE A 24 0.55 -4.61 -4.10
C PHE A 24 1.32 -5.86 -4.56
N GLN A 25 1.70 -6.72 -3.62
CA GLN A 25 2.41 -7.96 -3.90
C GLN A 25 1.45 -9.14 -3.79
N PHE A 26 1.16 -9.77 -4.93
CA PHE A 26 0.22 -10.91 -5.01
C PHE A 26 0.87 -12.25 -4.67
N ASP A 27 2.17 -12.36 -4.91
CA ASP A 27 2.97 -13.57 -4.74
C ASP A 27 4.13 -13.34 -3.76
N ASP A 28 4.68 -14.43 -3.23
CA ASP A 28 5.91 -14.38 -2.43
C ASP A 28 7.05 -13.86 -3.30
N PHE A 29 7.87 -12.96 -2.76
CA PHE A 29 8.86 -12.22 -3.54
C PHE A 29 10.15 -11.99 -2.75
N ILE A 30 11.16 -11.49 -3.46
CA ILE A 30 12.44 -11.06 -2.89
C ILE A 30 12.48 -9.53 -2.89
N THR A 31 12.84 -8.94 -1.75
CA THR A 31 13.12 -7.50 -1.65
C THR A 31 14.33 -7.22 -0.77
N SER A 32 14.94 -6.07 -0.98
CA SER A 32 16.00 -5.49 -0.15
C SER A 32 15.47 -4.36 0.74
N ASP A 33 16.37 -3.79 1.54
CA ASP A 33 16.12 -2.68 2.47
C ASP A 33 15.79 -1.33 1.78
N ASP A 34 15.92 -1.23 0.45
CA ASP A 34 15.48 -0.06 -0.31
C ASP A 34 13.94 0.06 -0.38
N ASN A 35 13.20 -0.97 0.05
CA ASN A 35 11.75 -0.98 0.10
C ASN A 35 11.24 -1.22 1.53
N ALA A 36 10.16 -0.54 1.88
CA ALA A 36 9.38 -0.87 3.06
C ALA A 36 8.28 -1.89 2.70
N VAL A 37 8.10 -2.89 3.55
CA VAL A 37 6.99 -3.86 3.43
C VAL A 37 5.91 -3.50 4.45
N LEU A 38 4.67 -3.31 3.99
CA LEU A 38 3.54 -2.90 4.82
C LEU A 38 2.46 -3.99 4.80
N THR A 39 2.07 -4.42 5.99
CA THR A 39 0.96 -5.34 6.22
C THR A 39 -0.09 -4.69 7.12
N LEU A 40 -1.33 -5.17 7.02
CA LEU A 40 -2.39 -4.74 7.94
C LEU A 40 -2.13 -5.33 9.33
N LYS A 41 -2.23 -4.49 10.36
CA LYS A 41 -2.10 -4.93 11.76
C LYS A 41 -3.26 -5.83 12.21
N LYS A 42 -4.43 -5.63 11.61
CA LYS A 42 -5.63 -6.43 11.85
C LYS A 42 -5.77 -7.50 10.75
N LYS A 43 -6.90 -8.21 10.74
CA LYS A 43 -7.24 -9.15 9.68
C LYS A 43 -6.98 -8.54 8.30
N TYR A 44 -6.34 -9.32 7.43
CA TYR A 44 -6.13 -8.96 6.05
C TYR A 44 -7.44 -8.57 5.37
N ASN A 45 -7.42 -7.45 4.67
CA ASN A 45 -8.48 -6.95 3.82
C ASN A 45 -7.82 -6.34 2.57
N PRO A 46 -7.98 -6.96 1.39
CA PRO A 46 -7.34 -6.48 0.16
C PRO A 46 -7.83 -5.09 -0.23
N TYR A 47 -9.13 -4.80 -0.11
CA TYR A 47 -9.69 -3.48 -0.47
C TYR A 47 -9.08 -2.35 0.36
N LEU A 48 -8.97 -2.57 1.67
CA LEU A 48 -8.32 -1.61 2.56
C LEU A 48 -6.84 -1.44 2.21
N LEU A 49 -6.14 -2.53 1.92
CA LEU A 49 -4.72 -2.49 1.57
C LEU A 49 -4.46 -1.75 0.24
N PHE A 50 -5.28 -2.00 -0.79
CA PHE A 50 -5.24 -1.26 -2.05
C PHE A 50 -5.52 0.23 -1.86
N TYR A 51 -6.54 0.57 -1.06
CA TYR A 51 -6.85 1.96 -0.75
C TYR A 51 -5.67 2.67 -0.08
N ILE A 52 -5.07 2.04 0.94
CA ILE A 52 -3.88 2.57 1.62
C ILE A 52 -2.74 2.77 0.62
N GLY A 53 -2.47 1.78 -0.26
CA GLY A 53 -1.42 1.87 -1.27
C GLY A 53 -1.64 3.04 -2.24
N ALA A 54 -2.87 3.21 -2.71
CA ALA A 54 -3.24 4.34 -3.56
C ALA A 54 -3.07 5.68 -2.83
N MET A 55 -3.42 5.76 -1.55
CA MET A 55 -3.23 6.98 -0.74
C MET A 55 -1.75 7.30 -0.52
N ILE A 56 -0.91 6.32 -0.19
CA ILE A 56 0.55 6.52 -0.05
C ILE A 56 1.14 7.03 -1.38
N LYS A 57 0.79 6.39 -2.50
CA LYS A 57 1.22 6.81 -3.83
C LYS A 57 0.75 8.23 -4.14
N ASN A 58 -0.49 8.59 -3.81
CA ASN A 58 -0.99 9.96 -3.96
C ASN A 58 -0.24 10.99 -3.11
N HIS A 59 0.41 10.56 -2.02
CA HIS A 59 1.21 11.44 -1.14
C HIS A 59 2.68 11.52 -1.54
N ARG A 60 3.10 10.80 -2.59
CA ARG A 60 4.51 10.71 -3.01
C ARG A 60 5.12 12.04 -3.41
N TRP A 61 4.31 12.99 -3.90
CA TRP A 61 4.75 14.33 -4.33
C TRP A 61 5.49 15.12 -3.24
N ARG A 62 5.33 14.74 -1.96
CA ARG A 62 6.03 15.36 -0.82
C ARG A 62 7.51 14.97 -0.74
N TYR A 63 7.94 13.97 -1.51
CA TYR A 63 9.27 13.39 -1.45
C TYR A 63 10.00 13.53 -2.78
N ASN A 64 11.31 13.72 -2.69
CA ASN A 64 12.22 13.80 -3.83
C ASN A 64 13.64 13.40 -3.38
N TYR A 65 14.63 13.57 -4.25
CA TYR A 65 16.02 13.23 -3.97
C TYR A 65 16.54 13.82 -2.64
N TYR A 66 16.27 15.10 -2.39
CA TYR A 66 16.69 15.81 -1.17
C TYR A 66 15.79 15.49 0.02
N ARG A 67 14.50 15.24 -0.21
CA ARG A 67 13.51 14.92 0.81
C ARG A 67 13.05 13.47 0.69
N LYS A 68 13.91 12.54 1.08
CA LYS A 68 13.59 11.10 1.03
C LYS A 68 12.45 10.70 1.98
N LEU A 69 11.61 9.78 1.53
CA LEU A 69 10.76 8.98 2.41
C LEU A 69 11.64 7.98 3.15
N ASN A 70 11.33 7.72 4.41
CA ASN A 70 12.00 6.68 5.20
C ASN A 70 10.97 6.04 6.14
N ILE A 71 11.35 4.95 6.80
CA ILE A 71 10.47 4.20 7.71
C ILE A 71 9.85 5.10 8.79
N SER A 72 10.64 6.02 9.37
CA SER A 72 10.14 6.94 10.42
C SER A 72 9.06 7.89 9.89
N LYS A 73 9.26 8.47 8.70
CA LYS A 73 8.27 9.32 8.04
C LYS A 73 7.04 8.52 7.61
N LEU A 74 7.22 7.29 7.11
CA LEU A 74 6.12 6.43 6.69
C LEU A 74 5.24 6.02 7.89
N LYS A 75 5.85 5.66 9.04
CA LYS A 75 5.13 5.37 10.29
C LYS A 75 4.30 6.55 10.81
N LYS A 76 4.73 7.78 10.52
CA LYS A 76 4.04 9.02 10.90
C LYS A 76 3.08 9.53 9.83
N MET A 77 3.01 8.88 8.67
CA MET A 77 2.16 9.33 7.58
C MET A 77 0.70 9.15 7.97
N THR A 78 -0.05 10.24 7.90
CA THR A 78 -1.51 10.22 7.97
C THR A 78 -2.05 10.28 6.56
N ILE A 79 -3.09 9.49 6.29
CA ILE A 79 -3.80 9.48 5.02
C ILE A 79 -5.29 9.78 5.27
N PRO A 80 -5.95 10.53 4.38
CA PRO A 80 -7.40 10.63 4.39
C PRO A 80 -8.00 9.22 4.30
N THR A 81 -8.98 8.93 5.14
CA THR A 81 -9.65 7.62 5.17
C THR A 81 -11.13 7.82 5.42
N PRO A 82 -12.04 7.19 4.65
CA PRO A 82 -13.47 7.23 4.91
C PRO A 82 -13.79 6.78 6.33
N TYR A 83 -14.65 7.52 7.01
CA TYR A 83 -14.99 7.28 8.41
C TYR A 83 -16.48 7.51 8.63
N LYS A 84 -17.13 6.55 9.29
CA LYS A 84 -18.57 6.54 9.55
C LYS A 84 -18.85 5.85 10.88
N ASN A 85 -19.75 6.43 11.68
CA ASN A 85 -20.21 5.87 12.96
C ASN A 85 -19.08 5.46 13.91
N GLY A 86 -18.04 6.29 14.05
CA GLY A 86 -16.95 6.01 14.98
C GLY A 86 -15.92 4.97 14.50
N SER A 87 -15.98 4.56 13.23
CA SER A 87 -15.01 3.62 12.66
C SER A 87 -14.70 3.91 11.19
N ILE A 88 -13.65 3.28 10.66
CA ILE A 88 -13.31 3.35 9.23
C ILE A 88 -14.47 2.76 8.44
N ASP A 89 -14.96 3.48 7.43
CA ASP A 89 -16.05 3.04 6.55
C ASP A 89 -15.51 2.07 5.49
N ILE A 90 -15.39 0.80 5.87
CA ILE A 90 -14.86 -0.27 5.02
C ILE A 90 -15.74 -0.48 3.78
N ASP A 91 -17.06 -0.40 3.92
CA ASP A 91 -18.00 -0.58 2.81
C ASP A 91 -17.79 0.50 1.74
N TYR A 92 -17.56 1.74 2.16
CA TYR A 92 -17.26 2.82 1.24
C TYR A 92 -15.87 2.66 0.59
N ILE A 93 -14.87 2.21 1.34
CA ILE A 93 -13.54 1.88 0.77
C ILE A 93 -13.65 0.79 -0.29
N GLU A 94 -14.38 -0.29 0.01
CA GLU A 94 -14.64 -1.38 -0.93
C GLU A 94 -15.35 -0.86 -2.19
N LYS A 95 -16.35 0.00 -2.03
CA LYS A 95 -17.02 0.66 -3.15
C LYS A 95 -16.06 1.51 -3.99
N ILE A 96 -15.16 2.28 -3.39
CA ILE A 96 -14.14 3.06 -4.13
C ILE A 96 -13.28 2.12 -4.98
N VAL A 97 -12.72 1.08 -4.36
CA VAL A 97 -11.81 0.14 -5.04
C VAL A 97 -12.51 -0.59 -6.16
N LYS A 98 -13.73 -1.11 -5.93
CA LYS A 98 -14.52 -1.81 -6.95
C LYS A 98 -14.89 -0.94 -8.15
N ASN A 99 -15.10 0.37 -7.94
CA ASN A 99 -15.41 1.32 -9.00
C ASN A 99 -14.17 1.99 -9.62
N SER A 100 -12.97 1.56 -9.24
CA SER A 100 -11.72 2.09 -9.79
C SER A 100 -11.42 1.45 -11.15
N TYR A 101 -10.84 2.26 -12.06
CA TYR A 101 -10.41 1.76 -13.36
C TYR A 101 -9.42 0.58 -13.20
N GLY A 102 -9.63 -0.50 -13.95
CA GLY A 102 -8.81 -1.71 -13.89
C GLY A 102 -9.20 -2.70 -12.79
N PHE A 103 -10.23 -2.44 -11.98
CA PHE A 103 -10.68 -3.39 -10.95
C PHE A 103 -11.07 -4.75 -11.53
N GLU A 104 -11.63 -4.80 -12.74
CA GLU A 104 -11.96 -6.04 -13.43
C GLU A 104 -10.77 -6.98 -13.62
N GLU A 105 -9.56 -6.43 -13.78
CA GLU A 105 -8.33 -7.23 -13.85
C GLU A 105 -7.85 -7.66 -12.47
N LEU A 106 -8.15 -6.85 -11.45
CA LEU A 106 -7.70 -7.09 -10.09
C LEU A 106 -8.58 -8.10 -9.36
N LYS A 107 -9.86 -8.26 -9.74
CA LYS A 107 -10.85 -9.12 -9.06
C LYS A 107 -10.39 -10.56 -8.83
N LYS A 108 -9.49 -11.08 -9.68
CA LYS A 108 -8.91 -12.42 -9.56
C LYS A 108 -7.96 -12.59 -8.37
N PHE A 109 -7.56 -11.48 -7.74
CA PHE A 109 -6.64 -11.44 -6.61
C PHE A 109 -7.31 -11.09 -5.26
N PHE A 110 -8.63 -10.86 -5.26
CA PHE A 110 -9.43 -10.60 -4.07
C PHE A 110 -10.11 -11.88 -3.60
#